data_AF-E0S6F7-F1
#
_entry.id   AF-E0S6F7-F1
#
_cell.length_a   1.000
_cell.length_b   1.000
_cell.length_c   1.000
_cell.angle_alpha   90.00
_cell.angle_beta   90.00
_cell.angle_gamma   90.00
#
_symmetry.space_group_name_H-M   'P 1'
#
loop_
_entity.id
_entity.type
_entity.pdbx_description
1 polymer ?
#
loop_
_entity_poly.entity_id
_entity_poly.type
_entity_poly.pdbx_seq_one_letter_code
_entity_poly.pdbx_strand_id
1 'polypeptide(L)'
;MEYKMQKDQELLTLIDNIEKSYDPSSQNYKFKYVFYNKVDGPFARPLDFPETLWNISLTSDPTMMPVLLKGDEIEHRKSLQMDACRRINDSYDFLRKKIGGLRMRSEKLKSKIDGCLQIYRKIFGGVYNRLKKEEGKCTLLDRIYRTYLPLEKKEKLAVIQNKGEVIDFLEDLRGMGEKILRDVDNALQERQKQTVILNELDKVQETFPRNPW
;
A
#
# COMPACT_ATOMS: atom_id res chain seq x y z
N MET A 1 -48.85 -54.99 -42.15
CA MET A 1 -47.96 -55.45 -41.06
C MET A 1 -46.62 -54.71 -41.12
N GLU A 2 -46.02 -54.58 -42.31
CA GLU A 2 -44.77 -53.81 -42.55
C GLU A 2 -44.81 -52.34 -42.10
N TYR A 3 -45.91 -51.62 -42.38
CA TYR A 3 -46.04 -50.22 -41.98
C TYR A 3 -46.01 -49.99 -40.46
N LYS A 4 -46.40 -51.00 -39.67
CA LYS A 4 -46.37 -50.93 -38.20
C LYS A 4 -44.94 -51.16 -37.69
N MET A 5 -44.22 -52.15 -38.24
CA MET A 5 -42.80 -52.38 -37.93
C MET A 5 -41.92 -51.17 -38.28
N GLN A 6 -42.19 -50.48 -39.38
CA GLN A 6 -41.40 -49.31 -39.78
C GLN A 6 -41.57 -48.15 -38.79
N LYS A 7 -42.81 -47.88 -38.34
CA LYS A 7 -43.07 -46.88 -37.29
C LYS A 7 -42.45 -47.25 -35.94
N ASP A 8 -42.50 -48.52 -35.57
CA ASP A 8 -41.88 -49.00 -34.33
C ASP A 8 -40.35 -48.81 -34.37
N GLN A 9 -39.72 -49.05 -35.52
CA GLN A 9 -38.28 -48.82 -35.73
C GLN A 9 -37.91 -47.32 -35.69
N GLU A 10 -38.73 -46.45 -36.29
CA GLU A 10 -38.56 -45.00 -36.22
C GLU A 10 -38.68 -44.48 -34.78
N LEU A 11 -39.66 -44.98 -34.01
CA LEU A 11 -39.84 -44.63 -32.61
C LEU A 11 -38.66 -45.07 -31.75
N LEU A 12 -38.14 -46.29 -31.93
CA LEU A 12 -36.95 -46.77 -31.23
C LEU A 12 -35.72 -45.92 -31.54
N THR A 13 -35.56 -45.51 -32.81
CA THR A 13 -34.46 -44.62 -33.22
C THR A 13 -34.61 -43.23 -32.59
N LEU A 14 -35.84 -42.73 -32.46
CA LEU A 14 -36.11 -41.45 -31.80
C LEU A 14 -35.79 -41.52 -30.31
N ILE A 15 -36.18 -42.60 -29.63
CA ILE A 15 -35.91 -42.81 -28.20
C ILE A 15 -34.39 -42.93 -27.96
N ASP A 16 -33.68 -43.74 -28.76
CA ASP A 16 -32.22 -43.88 -28.67
C ASP A 16 -31.50 -42.53 -28.90
N ASN A 17 -31.98 -41.73 -29.84
CA ASN A 17 -31.46 -40.37 -30.06
C ASN A 17 -31.72 -39.42 -28.89
N ILE A 18 -32.89 -39.53 -28.26
CA ILE A 18 -33.22 -38.74 -27.07
C ILE A 18 -32.31 -39.16 -25.93
N GLU A 19 -32.20 -40.45 -25.63
CA GLU A 19 -31.32 -40.98 -24.57
C GLU A 19 -29.87 -40.51 -24.76
N LYS A 20 -29.34 -40.68 -25.97
CA LYS A 20 -28.01 -40.20 -26.37
C LYS A 20 -27.85 -38.68 -26.33
N SER A 21 -28.94 -37.90 -26.31
CA SER A 21 -28.88 -36.44 -26.17
C SER A 21 -28.67 -36.00 -24.72
N TYR A 22 -29.03 -36.85 -23.74
CA TYR A 22 -28.91 -36.58 -22.31
C TYR A 22 -27.70 -37.29 -21.66
N ASP A 23 -27.05 -38.22 -22.34
CA ASP A 23 -25.80 -38.84 -21.87
C ASP A 23 -24.56 -37.98 -22.21
N PRO A 24 -23.79 -37.47 -21.22
CA PRO A 24 -22.57 -36.68 -21.46
C PRO A 24 -21.45 -37.41 -22.20
N SER A 25 -21.45 -38.75 -22.18
CA SER A 25 -20.48 -39.60 -22.86
C SER A 25 -20.77 -39.74 -24.36
N SER A 26 -22.03 -39.52 -24.75
CA SER A 26 -22.49 -39.59 -26.12
C SER A 26 -21.98 -38.41 -26.96
N GLN A 27 -21.63 -38.68 -28.21
CA GLN A 27 -21.29 -37.62 -29.17
C GLN A 27 -22.48 -36.68 -29.43
N ASN A 28 -23.71 -37.22 -29.33
CA ASN A 28 -24.98 -36.50 -29.56
C ASN A 28 -25.44 -35.69 -28.35
N TYR A 29 -24.66 -35.64 -27.26
CA TYR A 29 -25.01 -34.86 -26.07
C TYR A 29 -25.32 -33.40 -26.44
N LYS A 30 -26.49 -32.90 -26.04
CA LYS A 30 -27.00 -31.59 -26.47
C LYS A 30 -26.66 -30.44 -25.53
N PHE A 31 -26.36 -30.70 -24.26
CA PHE A 31 -26.14 -29.65 -23.25
C PHE A 31 -24.67 -29.25 -23.16
N LYS A 32 -24.10 -28.82 -24.29
CA LYS A 32 -22.73 -28.32 -24.39
C LYS A 32 -22.76 -26.79 -24.43
N TYR A 33 -21.96 -26.15 -23.60
CA TYR A 33 -21.94 -24.69 -23.49
C TYR A 33 -20.52 -24.16 -23.67
N VAL A 34 -20.40 -23.02 -24.35
CA VAL A 34 -19.13 -22.34 -24.53
C VAL A 34 -18.90 -21.38 -23.38
N PHE A 35 -17.78 -21.55 -22.70
CA PHE A 35 -17.26 -20.64 -21.69
C PHE A 35 -15.94 -20.05 -22.16
N TYR A 36 -15.45 -19.04 -21.45
CA TYR A 36 -14.18 -18.39 -21.77
C TYR A 36 -13.21 -18.48 -20.61
N ASN A 37 -11.99 -18.90 -20.90
CA ASN A 37 -10.86 -18.88 -19.98
C ASN A 37 -9.91 -17.75 -20.33
N LYS A 38 -9.46 -17.02 -19.31
CA LYS A 38 -8.37 -16.06 -19.48
C LYS A 38 -7.05 -16.83 -19.60
N VAL A 39 -6.28 -16.57 -20.64
CA VAL A 39 -4.98 -17.19 -20.90
C VAL A 39 -3.95 -16.13 -21.24
N ASP A 40 -2.70 -16.36 -20.85
CA ASP A 40 -1.60 -15.39 -20.98
C ASP A 40 -0.85 -15.49 -22.33
N GLY A 41 -1.29 -16.38 -23.23
CA GLY A 41 -0.59 -16.66 -24.47
C GLY A 41 -1.51 -17.11 -25.60
N PRO A 42 -0.94 -17.28 -26.81
CA PRO A 42 -1.69 -17.76 -27.96
C PRO A 42 -2.23 -19.16 -27.67
N PHE A 43 -3.50 -19.37 -27.98
CA PHE A 43 -4.19 -20.64 -27.78
C PHE A 43 -4.60 -21.25 -29.12
N ALA A 44 -4.72 -22.57 -29.15
CA ALA A 44 -5.16 -23.34 -30.30
C ALA A 44 -6.47 -24.07 -29.99
N ARG A 45 -7.19 -24.47 -31.04
CA ARG A 45 -8.44 -25.23 -30.92
C ARG A 45 -8.18 -26.60 -30.28
N PRO A 46 -8.90 -26.97 -29.19
CA PRO A 46 -8.89 -28.33 -28.66
C PRO A 46 -9.47 -29.35 -29.65
N LEU A 47 -8.98 -30.59 -29.63
CA LEU A 47 -9.39 -31.64 -30.57
C LEU A 47 -10.89 -31.98 -30.48
N ASP A 48 -11.43 -31.90 -29.28
CA ASP A 48 -12.82 -32.17 -28.91
C ASP A 48 -13.76 -30.98 -29.14
N PHE A 49 -13.22 -29.82 -29.55
CA PHE A 49 -14.00 -28.63 -29.85
C PHE A 49 -14.34 -28.57 -31.36
N PRO A 50 -15.62 -28.65 -31.77
CA PRO A 50 -15.99 -28.59 -33.19
C PRO A 50 -15.51 -27.32 -33.90
N GLU A 51 -14.91 -27.47 -35.08
CA GLU A 51 -14.27 -26.36 -35.81
C GLU A 51 -15.23 -25.22 -36.14
N THR A 52 -16.45 -25.56 -36.59
CA THR A 52 -17.49 -24.56 -36.88
C THR A 52 -17.86 -23.76 -35.64
N LEU A 53 -18.03 -24.43 -34.51
CA LEU A 53 -18.35 -23.78 -33.23
C LEU A 53 -17.16 -22.96 -32.71
N TRP A 54 -15.94 -23.44 -32.92
CA TRP A 54 -14.72 -22.74 -32.51
C TRP A 54 -14.61 -21.38 -33.20
N ASN A 55 -14.73 -21.37 -34.53
CA ASN A 55 -14.57 -20.16 -35.34
C ASN A 55 -15.60 -19.08 -34.99
N ILE A 56 -16.83 -19.45 -34.65
CA ILE A 56 -17.86 -18.48 -34.22
C ILE A 56 -17.69 -18.03 -32.76
N SER A 57 -17.00 -18.83 -31.94
CA SER A 57 -16.82 -18.55 -30.51
C SER A 57 -15.61 -17.66 -30.23
N LEU A 58 -14.72 -17.46 -31.21
CA LEU A 58 -13.57 -16.59 -31.07
C LEU A 58 -14.01 -15.14 -30.82
N THR A 59 -13.45 -14.54 -29.78
CA THR A 59 -13.70 -13.14 -29.43
C THR A 59 -12.59 -12.24 -29.98
N SER A 60 -12.84 -10.93 -30.03
CA SER A 60 -11.82 -9.94 -30.36
C SER A 60 -10.69 -9.84 -29.32
N ASP A 61 -10.95 -10.23 -28.07
CA ASP A 61 -9.92 -10.33 -27.03
C ASP A 61 -9.07 -11.61 -27.24
N PRO A 62 -7.77 -11.50 -27.57
CA PRO A 62 -6.89 -12.64 -27.85
C PRO A 62 -6.48 -13.42 -26.59
N THR A 63 -6.93 -12.99 -25.42
CA THR A 63 -6.66 -13.67 -24.14
C THR A 63 -7.86 -14.47 -23.63
N MET A 64 -8.99 -14.46 -24.34
CA MET A 64 -10.19 -15.21 -23.99
C MET A 64 -10.29 -16.47 -24.84
N MET A 65 -9.79 -17.58 -24.32
CA MET A 65 -9.87 -18.89 -24.97
C MET A 65 -11.26 -19.48 -24.77
N PRO A 66 -12.03 -19.79 -25.84
CA PRO A 66 -13.28 -20.50 -25.70
C PRO A 66 -13.02 -21.96 -25.29
N VAL A 67 -13.83 -22.46 -24.37
CA VAL A 67 -13.80 -23.85 -23.89
C VAL A 67 -15.22 -24.41 -23.88
N LEU A 68 -15.36 -25.65 -24.32
CA LEU A 68 -16.64 -26.34 -24.36
C LEU A 68 -16.79 -27.14 -23.07
N LEU A 69 -17.83 -26.85 -22.28
CA LEU A 69 -18.11 -27.57 -21.04
C LEU A 69 -19.41 -28.37 -21.19
N LYS A 70 -19.42 -29.58 -20.64
CA LYS A 70 -20.57 -30.49 -20.63
C LYS A 70 -20.73 -31.23 -19.30
N GLY A 71 -21.99 -31.45 -18.89
CA GLY A 71 -22.33 -32.26 -17.73
C GLY A 71 -21.59 -31.81 -16.46
N ASP A 72 -20.85 -32.74 -15.85
CA ASP A 72 -20.12 -32.53 -14.59
C ASP A 72 -19.01 -31.46 -14.67
N GLU A 73 -18.52 -31.16 -15.88
CA GLU A 73 -17.52 -30.09 -16.07
C GLU A 73 -18.07 -28.71 -15.69
N ILE A 74 -19.39 -28.51 -15.79
CA ILE A 74 -20.06 -27.27 -15.38
C ILE A 74 -20.07 -27.16 -13.86
N GLU A 75 -20.33 -28.27 -13.15
CA GLU A 75 -20.30 -28.27 -11.68
C GLU A 75 -18.86 -28.12 -11.17
N HIS A 76 -17.89 -28.75 -11.85
CA HIS A 76 -16.48 -28.52 -11.59
C HIS A 76 -16.08 -27.04 -11.80
N ARG A 77 -16.55 -26.43 -12.89
CA ARG A 77 -16.33 -25.00 -13.16
C ARG A 77 -16.89 -24.10 -12.07
N LYS A 78 -18.09 -24.41 -11.58
CA LYS A 78 -18.70 -23.69 -10.45
C LYS A 78 -17.86 -23.83 -9.18
N SER A 79 -17.32 -25.02 -8.88
CA SER A 79 -16.38 -25.20 -7.77
C SER A 79 -15.14 -24.31 -7.91
N LEU A 80 -14.52 -24.29 -9.10
CA LEU A 80 -13.36 -23.43 -9.37
C LEU A 80 -13.67 -21.94 -9.21
N GLN A 81 -14.87 -21.50 -9.61
CA GLN A 81 -15.32 -20.13 -9.42
C GLN A 81 -15.50 -19.79 -7.94
N MET A 82 -16.09 -20.69 -7.15
CA MET A 82 -16.23 -20.51 -5.70
C MET A 82 -14.88 -20.40 -5.00
N ASP A 83 -13.91 -21.23 -5.36
CA ASP A 83 -12.56 -21.17 -4.83
C ASP A 83 -11.83 -19.89 -5.24
N ALA A 84 -12.01 -19.43 -6.49
CA ALA A 84 -11.48 -18.15 -6.93
C ALA A 84 -12.09 -16.98 -6.14
N CYS A 85 -13.41 -16.97 -5.93
CA CYS A 85 -14.10 -15.97 -5.11
C CYS A 85 -13.56 -15.94 -3.67
N ARG A 86 -13.34 -17.11 -3.06
CA ARG A 86 -12.73 -17.19 -1.72
C ARG A 86 -11.34 -16.55 -1.69
N ARG A 87 -10.46 -16.91 -2.63
CA ARG A 87 -9.10 -16.33 -2.71
C ARG A 87 -9.09 -14.82 -2.95
N ILE A 88 -10.05 -14.30 -3.72
CA ILE A 88 -10.22 -12.86 -3.94
C ILE A 88 -10.60 -12.17 -2.63
N ASN A 89 -11.55 -12.74 -1.89
CA ASN A 89 -11.96 -12.21 -0.59
C ASN A 89 -10.82 -12.22 0.43
N ASP A 90 -10.05 -13.32 0.52
CA ASP A 90 -8.89 -13.41 1.40
C ASP A 90 -7.83 -12.34 1.05
N SER A 91 -7.59 -12.13 -0.25
CA SER A 91 -6.67 -11.08 -0.73
C SER A 91 -7.17 -9.68 -0.37
N TYR A 92 -8.48 -9.44 -0.51
CA TYR A 92 -9.10 -8.17 -0.12
C TYR A 92 -8.93 -7.90 1.37
N ASP A 93 -9.20 -8.90 2.22
CA ASP A 93 -9.05 -8.77 3.67
C ASP A 93 -7.59 -8.54 4.08
N PHE A 94 -6.65 -9.20 3.42
CA PHE A 94 -5.22 -8.95 3.61
C PHE A 94 -4.85 -7.50 3.28
N LEU A 95 -5.28 -6.99 2.13
CA LEU A 95 -5.02 -5.59 1.73
C LEU A 95 -5.66 -4.61 2.71
N ARG A 96 -6.89 -4.86 3.14
CA ARG A 96 -7.59 -4.05 4.14
C ARG A 96 -6.82 -3.98 5.46
N LYS A 97 -6.30 -5.10 5.95
CA LYS A 97 -5.43 -5.15 7.15
C LYS A 97 -4.15 -4.35 6.96
N LYS A 98 -3.49 -4.46 5.79
CA LYS A 98 -2.28 -3.70 5.47
C LYS A 98 -2.53 -2.18 5.44
N ILE A 99 -3.64 -1.76 4.84
CA ILE A 99 -4.07 -0.35 4.82
C ILE A 99 -4.33 0.15 6.25
N GLY A 100 -5.02 -0.64 7.08
CA GLY A 100 -5.23 -0.31 8.49
C GLY A 100 -3.90 -0.11 9.24
N GLY A 101 -2.94 -1.02 9.05
CA GLY A 101 -1.60 -0.91 9.64
C GLY A 101 -0.80 0.30 9.13
N LEU A 102 -0.97 0.70 7.86
CA LEU A 102 -0.36 1.92 7.32
C LEU A 102 -0.98 3.18 7.95
N ARG A 103 -2.30 3.22 8.12
CA ARG A 103 -3.00 4.33 8.79
C ARG A 103 -2.49 4.55 10.21
N MET A 104 -2.41 3.49 11.01
CA MET A 104 -1.89 3.56 12.38
C MET A 104 -0.44 4.06 12.43
N ARG A 105 0.40 3.64 11.47
CA ARG A 105 1.78 4.13 11.37
C ARG A 105 1.84 5.60 10.98
N SER A 106 0.98 6.04 10.07
CA SER A 106 0.86 7.45 9.67
C SER A 106 0.46 8.34 10.84
N GLU A 107 -0.52 7.91 11.65
CA GLU A 107 -0.94 8.64 12.85
C GLU A 107 0.17 8.74 13.90
N LYS A 108 0.90 7.64 14.15
CA LYS A 108 2.07 7.64 15.04
C LYS A 108 3.15 8.61 14.55
N LEU A 109 3.43 8.63 13.25
CA LEU A 109 4.41 9.54 12.68
C LEU A 109 3.96 11.00 12.80
N LYS A 110 2.68 11.28 12.52
CA LYS A 110 2.09 12.61 12.70
C LYS A 110 2.24 13.10 14.14
N SER A 111 1.91 12.26 15.12
CA SER A 111 2.07 12.59 16.54
C SER A 111 3.52 12.88 16.92
N LYS A 112 4.49 12.12 16.38
CA LYS A 112 5.91 12.41 16.58
C LYS A 112 6.32 13.76 15.98
N ILE A 113 5.87 14.07 14.77
CA ILE A 113 6.13 15.36 14.11
C ILE A 113 5.54 16.51 14.93
N ASP A 114 4.31 16.37 15.39
CA ASP A 114 3.66 17.37 16.25
C ASP A 114 4.43 17.57 17.56
N GLY A 115 4.95 16.50 18.15
CA GLY A 115 5.84 16.54 19.32
C GLY A 115 7.14 17.31 19.04
N CYS A 116 7.80 17.02 17.92
CA CYS A 116 9.00 17.76 17.49
C CYS A 116 8.71 19.24 17.26
N LEU A 117 7.57 19.58 16.63
CA LEU A 117 7.14 20.96 16.41
C LEU A 117 6.92 21.71 17.73
N GLN A 118 6.31 21.06 18.72
CA GLN A 118 6.13 21.62 20.06
C GLN A 118 7.47 21.92 20.74
N ILE A 119 8.42 20.98 20.68
CA ILE A 119 9.77 21.17 21.24
C ILE A 119 10.48 22.32 20.53
N TYR A 120 10.46 22.34 19.20
CA TYR A 120 11.06 23.42 18.40
C TYR A 120 10.49 24.78 18.77
N ARG A 121 9.16 24.92 18.88
CA ARG A 121 8.50 26.16 19.30
C ARG A 121 8.94 26.62 20.68
N LYS A 122 9.11 25.69 21.64
CA LYS A 122 9.61 26.00 22.99
C LYS A 122 11.06 26.48 22.97
N ILE A 123 11.94 25.80 22.24
CA ILE A 123 13.35 26.17 22.11
C ILE A 123 13.47 27.54 21.44
N PHE A 124 12.79 27.72 20.31
CA PHE A 124 12.78 28.99 19.57
C PHE A 124 12.26 30.14 20.43
N GLY A 125 11.13 29.94 21.13
CA GLY A 125 10.59 30.93 22.06
C GLY A 125 11.55 31.25 23.22
N GLY A 126 12.25 30.25 23.75
CA GLY A 126 13.25 30.43 24.80
C GLY A 126 14.47 31.23 24.34
N VAL A 127 15.03 30.88 23.17
CA VAL A 127 16.15 31.61 22.54
C VAL A 127 15.73 33.05 22.20
N TYR A 128 14.55 33.23 21.60
CA TYR A 128 14.00 34.54 21.28
C TYR A 128 13.85 35.43 22.52
N ASN A 129 13.26 34.90 23.59
CA ASN A 129 13.07 35.64 24.84
C ASN A 129 14.39 35.98 25.55
N ARG A 130 15.41 35.12 25.42
CA ARG A 130 16.75 35.37 25.96
C ARG A 130 17.44 36.52 25.21
N LEU A 131 17.47 36.45 23.87
CA LEU A 131 18.03 37.50 23.02
C LEU A 131 17.32 38.85 23.21
N LYS A 132 15.99 38.83 23.37
CA LYS A 132 15.20 40.03 23.69
C LYS A 132 15.60 40.69 25.02
N LYS A 133 15.90 39.89 26.06
CA LYS A 133 16.26 40.38 27.40
C LYS A 133 17.72 40.83 27.51
N GLU A 134 18.65 40.11 26.88
CA GLU A 134 20.10 40.32 27.06
C GLU A 134 20.64 41.46 26.20
N GLU A 135 20.15 41.65 24.97
CA GLU A 135 20.79 42.59 24.06
C GLU A 135 20.01 43.90 23.85
N GLY A 136 18.73 43.98 24.27
CA GLY A 136 17.83 45.08 23.88
C GLY A 136 17.65 45.23 22.36
N LYS A 137 18.32 44.41 21.56
CA LYS A 137 18.34 44.38 20.11
C LYS A 137 17.32 43.36 19.63
N CYS A 138 16.05 43.76 19.61
CA CYS A 138 15.05 43.00 18.88
C CYS A 138 14.37 43.90 17.84
N THR A 139 15.11 44.27 16.79
CA THR A 139 14.56 44.76 15.52
C THR A 139 13.89 43.65 14.70
N LEU A 140 13.83 42.42 15.22
CA LEU A 140 13.06 41.33 14.61
C LEU A 140 11.55 41.60 14.66
N LEU A 141 11.07 42.35 15.67
CA LEU A 141 9.67 42.80 15.74
C LEU A 141 9.34 43.77 14.59
N ASP A 142 10.23 44.70 14.25
CA ASP A 142 10.07 45.59 13.08
C ASP A 142 10.12 44.83 11.75
N ARG A 143 10.93 43.76 11.66
CA ARG A 143 10.95 42.87 10.48
C ARG A 143 9.71 41.98 10.40
N ILE A 144 9.19 41.47 11.52
CA ILE A 144 7.93 40.72 11.57
C ILE A 144 6.75 41.64 11.25
N TYR A 145 6.73 42.90 11.74
CA TYR A 145 5.73 43.91 11.34
C TYR A 145 5.81 44.26 9.85
N ARG A 146 7.00 44.26 9.23
CA ARG A 146 7.14 44.33 7.76
C ARG A 146 6.70 43.04 7.05
N THR A 147 6.70 41.89 7.73
CA THR A 147 6.19 40.61 7.18
C THR A 147 4.66 40.48 7.35
N TYR A 148 4.07 41.31 8.22
CA TYR A 148 2.63 41.59 8.34
C TYR A 148 2.12 42.59 7.28
N LEU A 149 2.86 42.80 6.18
CA LEU A 149 2.25 43.28 4.94
C LEU A 149 1.08 42.34 4.60
N PRO A 150 -0.09 42.90 4.25
CA PRO A 150 -1.35 42.18 4.28
C PRO A 150 -1.23 40.92 3.43
N LEU A 151 -1.59 39.78 4.02
CA LEU A 151 -1.78 38.53 3.30
C LEU A 151 -2.97 38.73 2.35
N GLU A 152 -2.72 39.38 1.22
CA GLU A 152 -3.59 39.25 0.06
C GLU A 152 -3.73 37.76 -0.23
N LYS A 153 -4.97 37.32 -0.39
CA LYS A 153 -5.36 35.92 -0.66
C LYS A 153 -4.52 35.38 -1.81
N LYS A 154 -3.38 34.75 -1.52
CA LYS A 154 -2.58 34.07 -2.53
C LYS A 154 -3.27 32.77 -2.89
N GLU A 155 -3.58 32.68 -4.17
CA GLU A 155 -4.06 31.49 -4.86
C GLU A 155 -3.18 30.27 -4.54
N LYS A 156 -3.78 29.07 -4.61
CA LYS A 156 -3.13 27.79 -4.31
C LYS A 156 -1.73 27.72 -4.93
N LEU A 157 -0.70 27.68 -4.08
CA LEU A 157 0.68 27.41 -4.48
C LEU A 157 0.74 26.06 -5.21
N ALA A 158 0.88 26.10 -6.53
CA ALA A 158 1.19 24.94 -7.33
C ALA A 158 2.67 24.59 -7.12
N VAL A 159 2.94 23.39 -6.60
CA VAL A 159 4.25 22.83 -6.21
C VAL A 159 5.28 22.78 -7.36
N ILE A 160 4.90 23.13 -8.58
CA ILE A 160 5.71 22.94 -9.78
C ILE A 160 6.75 24.06 -9.95
N GLN A 161 6.49 25.29 -9.50
CA GLN A 161 7.33 26.43 -9.87
C GLN A 161 8.62 26.62 -9.03
N ASN A 162 8.63 26.23 -7.74
CA ASN A 162 9.77 26.50 -6.84
C ASN A 162 10.33 25.25 -6.15
N LYS A 163 10.16 24.07 -6.76
CA LYS A 163 10.58 22.79 -6.15
C LYS A 163 12.08 22.77 -5.77
N GLY A 164 12.95 23.37 -6.59
CA GLY A 164 14.39 23.45 -6.33
C GLY A 164 14.71 24.25 -5.07
N GLU A 165 14.22 25.50 -5.00
CA GLU A 165 14.44 26.39 -3.85
C GLU A 165 13.92 25.78 -2.53
N VAL A 166 12.79 25.05 -2.58
CA VAL A 166 12.24 24.37 -1.41
C VAL A 166 13.13 23.19 -0.98
N ILE A 167 13.72 22.46 -1.93
CA ILE A 167 14.67 21.37 -1.63
C ILE A 167 15.95 21.96 -1.02
N ASP A 168 16.52 22.99 -1.62
CA ASP A 168 17.74 23.63 -1.14
C ASP A 168 17.57 24.15 0.29
N PHE A 169 16.45 24.82 0.57
CA PHE A 169 16.13 25.29 1.91
C PHE A 169 15.97 24.15 2.93
N LEU A 170 15.38 23.02 2.52
CA LEU A 170 15.24 21.85 3.39
C LEU A 170 16.59 21.16 3.66
N GLU A 171 17.50 21.16 2.69
CA GLU A 171 18.87 20.65 2.87
C GLU A 171 19.69 21.54 3.81
N ASP A 172 19.58 22.87 3.68
CA ASP A 172 20.21 23.83 4.58
C ASP A 172 19.71 23.65 6.03
N LEU A 173 18.39 23.46 6.20
CA LEU A 173 17.79 23.14 7.50
C LEU A 173 18.31 21.82 8.07
N ARG A 174 18.48 20.79 7.22
CA ARG A 174 19.06 19.50 7.64
C ARG A 174 20.48 19.68 8.13
N GLY A 175 21.33 20.37 7.36
CA GLY A 175 22.72 20.63 7.73
C GLY A 175 22.85 21.42 9.03
N MET A 176 21.98 22.41 9.24
CA MET A 176 21.93 23.18 10.48
C MET A 176 21.51 22.31 11.68
N GLY A 177 20.51 21.44 11.49
CA GLY A 177 20.08 20.48 12.51
C GLY A 177 21.18 19.48 12.90
N GLU A 178 21.92 18.95 11.93
CA GLU A 178 23.07 18.06 12.16
C GLU A 178 24.21 18.76 12.91
N LYS A 179 24.44 20.06 12.66
CA LYS A 179 25.43 20.85 13.39
C LYS A 179 25.01 21.03 14.86
N ILE A 180 23.77 21.44 15.10
CA ILE A 180 23.25 21.62 16.47
C ILE A 180 23.31 20.30 17.26
N LEU A 181 22.96 19.17 16.64
CA LEU A 181 23.05 17.86 17.28
C LEU A 181 24.49 17.52 17.70
N ARG A 182 25.47 17.77 16.83
CA ARG A 182 26.89 17.56 17.15
C ARG A 182 27.35 18.46 18.30
N ASP A 183 26.97 19.74 18.28
CA ASP A 183 27.36 20.69 19.32
C ASP A 183 26.77 20.30 20.70
N VAL A 184 25.52 19.82 20.72
CA VAL A 184 24.87 19.31 21.93
C VAL A 184 25.54 18.04 22.46
N ASP A 185 25.87 17.10 21.57
CA ASP A 185 26.53 15.85 21.96
C ASP A 185 27.93 16.11 22.54
N ASN A 186 28.70 16.99 21.90
CA ASN A 186 30.01 17.43 22.41
C ASN A 186 29.89 18.08 23.80
N ALA A 187 28.90 18.96 24.00
CA ALA A 187 28.68 19.61 25.29
C ALA A 187 28.26 18.63 26.39
N LEU A 188 27.48 17.59 26.04
CA LEU A 188 27.10 16.53 26.97
C LEU A 188 28.28 15.66 27.38
N GLN A 189 29.14 15.29 26.42
CA GLN A 189 30.36 14.53 26.71
C GLN A 189 31.31 15.31 27.63
N GLU A 190 31.51 16.61 27.39
CA GLU A 190 32.34 17.44 28.26
C GLU A 190 31.76 17.56 29.68
N ARG A 191 30.43 17.69 29.83
CA ARG A 191 29.80 17.66 31.15
C ARG A 191 29.96 16.31 31.85
N GLN A 192 29.82 15.20 31.13
CA GLN A 192 30.04 13.88 31.71
C GLN A 192 31.47 13.70 32.21
N LYS A 193 32.48 14.16 31.44
CA LYS A 193 33.88 14.18 31.89
C LYS A 193 34.05 15.00 33.16
N GLN A 194 33.48 16.20 33.22
CA GLN A 194 33.54 17.06 34.40
C GLN A 194 32.89 16.40 35.63
N THR A 195 31.74 15.74 35.46
CA THR A 195 31.07 15.01 36.55
C THR A 195 31.90 13.82 37.06
N VAL A 196 32.57 13.09 36.17
CA VAL A 196 33.47 12.01 36.57
C VAL A 196 34.66 12.55 37.38
N ILE A 197 35.26 13.65 36.92
CA ILE A 197 36.38 14.30 37.64
C ILE A 197 35.93 14.79 39.03
N LEU A 198 34.76 15.42 39.14
CA LEU A 198 34.20 15.86 40.43
C LEU A 198 33.97 14.68 41.38
N ASN A 199 33.36 13.59 40.90
CA ASN A 199 33.12 12.40 41.71
C ASN A 199 34.42 11.73 42.19
N GLU A 200 35.49 11.76 41.39
CA GLU A 200 36.80 11.24 41.81
C GLU A 200 37.49 12.18 42.81
N LEU A 201 37.34 13.50 42.68
CA LEU A 201 37.86 14.47 43.65
C LEU A 201 37.18 14.34 45.02
N ASP A 202 35.86 14.13 45.04
CA ASP A 202 35.10 13.92 46.29
C ASP A 202 35.55 12.64 47.02
N LYS A 203 35.80 11.55 46.28
CA LYS A 203 36.35 10.30 46.86
C LYS A 203 37.74 10.51 47.47
N VAL A 204 38.60 11.32 46.87
CA VAL A 204 39.94 11.63 47.40
C VAL A 204 39.84 12.48 48.67
N GLN A 205 38.88 13.39 48.77
CA GLN A 205 38.65 14.16 50.00
C GLN A 205 38.16 13.31 51.18
N GLU A 206 37.35 12.28 50.95
CA GLU A 206 36.92 11.36 52.00
C GLU A 206 38.07 10.49 52.56
N THR A 207 39.13 10.25 51.77
CA THR A 207 40.29 9.47 52.22
C THR A 207 41.29 10.22 53.10
N PHE A 208 41.15 11.55 53.24
CA PHE A 208 41.96 12.36 54.16
C PHE A 208 41.06 12.99 55.23
N PRO A 209 40.84 12.32 56.39
CA PRO A 209 40.09 12.94 57.47
C PRO A 209 40.83 14.20 57.92
N ARG A 210 40.11 15.33 57.94
CA ARG A 210 40.59 16.58 58.53
C ARG A 210 40.95 16.31 59.99
N ASN A 211 42.24 16.32 60.32
CA ASN A 211 42.72 16.35 61.69
C ASN A 211 42.13 17.59 62.39
N PRO A 212 41.29 17.43 63.43
CA PRO A 212 40.96 18.52 64.30
C PRO A 212 42.10 18.65 65.32
N TRP A 213 42.73 19.82 65.33
CA TRP A 213 43.50 20.29 66.48
C TRP A 213 42.57 20.47 67.69
#